data_AF-W2U194-F1
#
_entry.id   AF-W2U194-F1
#
_cell.length_a   1.000
_cell.length_b   1.000
_cell.length_c   1.000
_cell.angle_alpha   90.00
_cell.angle_beta   90.00
_cell.angle_gamma   90.00
#
_symmetry.space_group_name_H-M   'P 1'
#
loop_
_entity.id
_entity.type
_entity.pdbx_description
1 polymer ?
#
loop_
_entity_poly.entity_id
_entity_poly.type
_entity_poly.pdbx_seq_one_letter_code
_entity_poly.pdbx_strand_id
1 'polypeptide(L)'
;MLFLFQDPVGDDQGLAYRYPRAALFQEAGEGYADLLALAGEEREGRLVLKVRLSRYPNPLEGPLGFSLATVALWLDTGEGGEEALLPGLSTPPDQGWEVAYILTGFGGEKRTPTGERTPVRVWREGEWVAVDTGIPPGPYGYYGAVGLFDPFAPWYLRPTSPEGGPWTLGAPPGSPPVVDLLAEAPLDQVKAYQTGILKPLRPKGFALKRESLLAFALGGASLLLAFLLRKP
;
A
#
# COMPACT_ATOMS: atom_id res chain seq x y z
N MET A 1 -5.04 -14.65 6.50
CA MET A 1 -4.95 -13.56 5.51
C MET A 1 -6.33 -12.99 5.29
N LEU A 2 -6.48 -11.68 5.48
CA LEU A 2 -7.74 -10.93 5.35
C LEU A 2 -7.95 -10.43 3.92
N PHE A 3 -6.89 -9.97 3.28
CA PHE A 3 -6.89 -9.53 1.88
C PHE A 3 -5.47 -9.59 1.30
N LEU A 4 -5.41 -9.54 -0.03
CA LEU A 4 -4.19 -9.39 -0.82
C LEU A 4 -4.56 -8.54 -2.05
N PHE A 5 -3.92 -7.39 -2.17
CA PHE A 5 -3.92 -6.58 -3.39
C PHE A 5 -2.61 -6.85 -4.12
N GLN A 6 -2.71 -7.09 -5.41
CA GLN A 6 -1.55 -7.25 -6.29
C GLN A 6 -1.38 -5.97 -7.07
N ASP A 7 -0.13 -5.57 -7.21
CA ASP A 7 0.27 -4.45 -8.05
C ASP A 7 0.96 -5.01 -9.31
N PRO A 8 0.82 -4.35 -10.47
CA PRO A 8 1.58 -4.68 -11.66
C PRO A 8 3.09 -4.68 -11.40
N VAL A 9 3.85 -5.39 -12.23
CA VAL A 9 5.32 -5.38 -12.14
C VAL A 9 5.86 -4.35 -13.11
N GLY A 10 6.80 -3.51 -12.66
CA GLY A 10 7.54 -2.57 -13.48
C GLY A 10 6.77 -1.31 -13.84
N ASP A 11 5.87 -0.86 -12.97
CA ASP A 11 5.15 0.41 -13.09
C ASP A 11 5.69 1.50 -12.13
N ASP A 12 6.87 1.26 -11.55
CA ASP A 12 7.69 2.18 -10.77
C ASP A 12 8.30 3.37 -11.55
N GLN A 13 7.72 3.70 -12.69
CA GLN A 13 8.08 4.86 -13.49
C GLN A 13 6.94 5.86 -13.65
N GLY A 14 5.77 5.65 -13.03
CA GLY A 14 4.64 6.59 -13.05
C GLY A 14 4.42 7.29 -14.42
N LEU A 15 4.51 8.63 -14.44
CA LEU A 15 4.47 9.45 -15.67
C LEU A 15 5.88 9.72 -16.26
N ALA A 16 6.68 8.68 -16.48
CA ALA A 16 8.08 8.76 -16.95
C ALA A 16 9.05 9.37 -15.92
N TYR A 17 8.92 8.94 -14.67
CA TYR A 17 9.87 9.20 -13.61
C TYR A 17 11.23 8.61 -13.96
N ARG A 18 12.28 9.31 -13.54
CA ARG A 18 13.67 8.89 -13.71
C ARG A 18 14.35 8.84 -12.36
N TYR A 19 14.97 7.70 -12.07
CA TYR A 19 15.72 7.50 -10.85
C TYR A 19 16.93 8.45 -10.78
N PRO A 20 17.43 8.78 -9.56
CA PRO A 20 18.56 9.69 -9.42
C PRO A 20 19.86 9.08 -9.97
N ARG A 21 20.80 9.94 -10.37
CA ARG A 21 22.01 9.53 -11.11
C ARG A 21 23.25 9.31 -10.25
N ALA A 22 23.19 9.49 -8.93
CA ALA A 22 24.32 9.18 -8.07
C ALA A 22 24.65 7.68 -8.13
N ALA A 23 25.94 7.35 -7.99
CA ALA A 23 26.44 5.98 -8.10
C ALA A 23 25.65 4.99 -7.23
N LEU A 24 25.29 5.40 -6.01
CA LEU A 24 24.45 4.62 -5.08
C LEU A 24 23.17 4.05 -5.74
N PHE A 25 22.47 4.87 -6.52
CA PHE A 25 21.21 4.48 -7.18
C PHE A 25 21.47 3.72 -8.48
N GLN A 26 22.51 4.11 -9.22
CA GLN A 26 22.90 3.41 -10.45
C GLN A 26 23.36 1.97 -10.17
N GLU A 27 24.12 1.77 -9.11
CA GLU A 27 24.60 0.45 -8.68
C GLU A 27 23.46 -0.44 -8.15
N ALA A 28 22.48 0.15 -7.47
CA ALA A 28 21.28 -0.58 -7.05
C ALA A 28 20.42 -1.04 -8.24
N GLY A 29 20.50 -0.31 -9.36
CA GLY A 29 19.63 -0.45 -10.52
C GLY A 29 18.23 0.12 -10.27
N GLU A 30 17.36 0.01 -11.27
CA GLU A 30 15.95 0.43 -11.18
C GLU A 30 15.06 -0.69 -10.61
N GLY A 31 13.78 -0.39 -10.37
CA GLY A 31 12.78 -1.38 -9.93
C GLY A 31 12.67 -1.56 -8.42
N TYR A 32 13.61 -1.08 -7.59
CA TYR A 32 13.55 -1.38 -6.14
C TYR A 32 12.44 -0.66 -5.39
N ALA A 33 11.81 0.36 -5.99
CA ALA A 33 10.63 1.03 -5.46
C ALA A 33 9.35 0.63 -6.22
N ASP A 34 9.39 -0.49 -6.94
CA ASP A 34 8.24 -1.20 -7.54
C ASP A 34 7.52 -2.00 -6.46
N LEU A 35 6.32 -1.56 -6.10
CA LEU A 35 5.38 -2.24 -5.24
C LEU A 35 4.81 -3.44 -6.00
N LEU A 36 4.71 -4.58 -5.33
CA LEU A 36 4.18 -5.81 -5.95
C LEU A 36 2.91 -6.30 -5.27
N ALA A 37 2.76 -5.98 -3.99
CA ALA A 37 1.59 -6.37 -3.22
C ALA A 37 1.48 -5.63 -1.89
N LEU A 38 0.22 -5.42 -1.49
CA LEU A 38 -0.18 -5.10 -0.13
C LEU A 38 -1.11 -6.21 0.38
N ALA A 39 -0.77 -6.81 1.51
CA ALA A 39 -1.59 -7.82 2.17
C ALA A 39 -1.94 -7.40 3.60
N GLY A 40 -3.10 -7.85 4.07
CA GLY A 40 -3.53 -7.71 5.46
C GLY A 40 -3.72 -9.06 6.13
N GLU A 41 -3.26 -9.17 7.36
CA GLU A 41 -3.45 -10.35 8.22
C GLU A 41 -3.96 -9.91 9.59
N GLU A 42 -4.74 -10.77 10.24
CA GLU A 42 -5.05 -10.60 11.65
C GLU A 42 -4.01 -11.39 12.47
N ARG A 43 -3.40 -10.73 13.46
CA ARG A 43 -2.55 -11.36 14.47
C ARG A 43 -2.91 -10.79 15.83
N GLU A 44 -3.30 -11.67 16.77
CA GLU A 44 -3.65 -11.28 18.14
C GLU A 44 -4.72 -10.16 18.21
N GLY A 45 -5.72 -10.20 17.31
CA GLY A 45 -6.78 -9.19 17.23
C GLY A 45 -6.34 -7.84 16.65
N ARG A 46 -5.10 -7.74 16.13
CA ARG A 46 -4.57 -6.55 15.44
C ARG A 46 -4.42 -6.81 13.95
N LEU A 47 -4.61 -5.76 13.16
CA LEU A 47 -4.28 -5.75 11.75
C LEU A 47 -2.75 -5.62 11.58
N VAL A 48 -2.17 -6.56 10.84
CA VAL A 48 -0.79 -6.49 10.36
C VAL A 48 -0.83 -6.27 8.85
N LEU A 49 -0.17 -5.21 8.39
CA LEU A 49 -0.01 -4.94 6.97
C LEU A 49 1.34 -5.45 6.50
N LYS A 50 1.37 -6.03 5.31
CA LYS A 50 2.56 -6.63 4.70
C LYS A 50 2.72 -6.07 3.30
N VAL A 51 3.88 -5.51 3.02
CA VAL A 51 4.23 -4.93 1.72
C VAL A 51 5.34 -5.76 1.08
N ARG A 52 5.20 -6.04 -0.21
CA ARG A 52 6.25 -6.65 -1.02
C ARG A 52 6.68 -5.68 -2.11
N LEU A 53 7.97 -5.47 -2.24
CA LEU A 53 8.63 -4.73 -3.31
C LEU A 53 9.33 -5.72 -4.22
N SER A 54 9.64 -5.33 -5.45
CA SER A 54 10.32 -6.22 -6.40
C SER A 54 11.72 -6.60 -5.94
N ARG A 55 12.44 -5.67 -5.31
CA ARG A 55 13.84 -5.82 -4.90
C ARG A 55 14.15 -5.01 -3.65
N TYR A 56 15.22 -5.41 -2.96
CA TYR A 56 15.62 -4.88 -1.65
C TYR A 56 17.12 -4.54 -1.61
N PRO A 57 17.62 -3.60 -2.42
CA PRO A 57 19.00 -3.14 -2.32
C PRO A 57 19.24 -2.50 -0.95
N ASN A 58 20.38 -2.81 -0.35
CA ASN A 58 20.72 -2.36 0.99
C ASN A 58 22.12 -1.71 1.11
N PRO A 59 22.51 -0.78 0.22
CA PRO A 59 23.84 -0.17 0.27
C PRO A 59 24.08 0.72 1.50
N LEU A 60 23.03 1.12 2.23
CA LEU A 60 23.15 1.89 3.48
C LEU A 60 22.95 1.01 4.73
N GLU A 61 23.01 -0.31 4.59
CA GLU A 61 22.95 -1.27 5.69
C GLU A 61 21.74 -1.10 6.64
N GLY A 62 20.58 -0.80 6.06
CA GLY A 62 19.32 -0.72 6.79
C GLY A 62 19.00 -2.04 7.50
N PRO A 63 18.58 -2.00 8.78
CA PRO A 63 18.36 -3.19 9.62
C PRO A 63 17.26 -4.12 9.10
N LEU A 64 16.33 -3.61 8.26
CA LEU A 64 15.27 -4.40 7.65
C LEU A 64 15.68 -5.08 6.34
N GLY A 65 16.96 -4.98 5.94
CA GLY A 65 17.50 -5.65 4.76
C GLY A 65 17.30 -4.88 3.45
N PHE A 66 16.94 -3.61 3.51
CA PHE A 66 16.88 -2.66 2.39
C PHE A 66 17.12 -1.25 2.91
N SER A 67 17.45 -0.30 2.03
CA SER A 67 17.72 1.08 2.48
C SER A 67 17.32 2.20 1.53
N LEU A 68 16.86 1.89 0.31
CA LEU A 68 16.64 2.91 -0.72
C LEU A 68 15.17 3.25 -0.98
N ALA A 69 14.23 2.48 -0.44
CA ALA A 69 12.80 2.70 -0.63
C ALA A 69 12.14 3.22 0.66
N THR A 70 11.10 4.01 0.47
CA THR A 70 10.13 4.39 1.49
C THR A 70 8.75 4.00 0.99
N VAL A 71 8.02 3.25 1.80
CA VAL A 71 6.61 2.92 1.53
C VAL A 71 5.74 3.79 2.44
N ALA A 72 4.74 4.44 1.86
CA ALA A 72 3.70 5.14 2.58
C ALA A 72 2.36 4.44 2.36
N LEU A 73 1.72 4.05 3.46
CA LEU A 73 0.40 3.45 3.46
C LEU A 73 -0.56 4.38 4.21
N TRP A 74 -1.70 4.71 3.63
CA TRP A 74 -2.75 5.46 4.33
C TRP A 74 -4.01 4.61 4.43
N LEU A 75 -4.69 4.69 5.56
CA LEU A 75 -5.92 3.95 5.81
C LEU A 75 -7.07 4.94 6.03
N ASP A 76 -8.11 4.74 5.24
CA ASP A 76 -9.46 5.24 5.48
C ASP A 76 -10.15 4.22 6.41
N THR A 77 -10.34 4.62 7.65
CA THR A 77 -10.89 3.83 8.75
C THR A 77 -12.28 4.28 9.20
N GLY A 78 -12.77 5.42 8.71
CA GLY A 78 -14.03 6.01 9.13
C GLY A 78 -14.50 7.13 8.20
N GLU A 79 -15.62 7.77 8.54
CA GLU A 79 -16.11 8.90 7.76
C GLU A 79 -15.24 10.15 7.94
N GLY A 80 -14.93 10.83 6.84
CA GLY A 80 -14.14 12.05 6.83
C GLY A 80 -12.65 11.78 6.55
N GLY A 81 -11.78 12.34 7.39
CA GLY A 81 -10.33 12.20 7.27
C GLY A 81 -9.63 13.34 6.51
N GLU A 82 -8.31 13.22 6.39
CA GLU A 82 -7.51 14.11 5.56
C GLU A 82 -7.54 13.64 4.10
N GLU A 83 -7.79 14.54 3.16
CA GLU A 83 -7.84 14.19 1.74
C GLU A 83 -6.48 14.34 1.06
N ALA A 84 -5.57 15.16 1.60
CA ALA A 84 -4.21 15.29 1.08
C ALA A 84 -3.35 14.09 1.50
N LEU A 85 -2.83 13.33 0.52
CA LEU A 85 -1.88 12.24 0.77
C LEU A 85 -0.45 12.78 0.74
N LEU A 86 -0.10 13.41 -0.39
CA LEU A 86 1.21 14.00 -0.68
C LEU A 86 1.01 15.24 -1.57
N PRO A 87 2.00 16.14 -1.68
CA PRO A 87 1.94 17.19 -2.69
C PRO A 87 1.70 16.59 -4.09
N GLY A 88 0.61 16.99 -4.75
CA GLY A 88 0.22 16.46 -6.06
C GLY A 88 -0.59 15.16 -6.03
N LEU A 89 -0.97 14.65 -4.86
CA LEU A 89 -1.78 13.45 -4.71
C LEU A 89 -2.77 13.55 -3.53
N SER A 90 -4.04 13.31 -3.82
CA SER A 90 -5.15 13.35 -2.88
C SER A 90 -6.02 12.11 -2.99
N THR A 91 -6.88 11.90 -1.99
CA THR A 91 -7.96 10.91 -2.03
C THR A 91 -9.16 11.44 -2.85
N PRO A 92 -10.14 10.60 -3.20
CA PRO A 92 -11.42 11.09 -3.69
C PRO A 92 -12.15 11.87 -2.58
N PRO A 93 -13.04 12.81 -2.94
CA PRO A 93 -13.86 13.52 -1.96
C PRO A 93 -14.60 12.55 -1.01
N ASP A 94 -14.65 12.91 0.26
CA ASP A 94 -15.31 12.16 1.34
C ASP A 94 -14.71 10.77 1.61
N GLN A 95 -13.48 10.52 1.15
CA GLN A 95 -12.74 9.27 1.38
C GLN A 95 -11.33 9.59 1.89
N GLY A 96 -11.22 10.47 2.89
CA GLY A 96 -9.96 10.84 3.51
C GLY A 96 -9.33 9.68 4.29
N TRP A 97 -8.16 9.94 4.87
CA TRP A 97 -7.45 8.98 5.72
C TRP A 97 -7.34 9.48 7.16
N GLU A 98 -7.35 8.55 8.13
CA GLU A 98 -7.19 8.87 9.56
C GLU A 98 -5.81 8.47 10.10
N VAL A 99 -5.18 7.48 9.47
CA VAL A 99 -3.86 6.99 9.89
C VAL A 99 -3.00 6.64 8.68
N ALA A 100 -1.71 6.96 8.79
CA ALA A 100 -0.70 6.53 7.84
C ALA A 100 0.41 5.72 8.52
N TYR A 101 1.03 4.81 7.78
CA TYR A 101 2.19 4.04 8.19
C TYR A 101 3.31 4.22 7.18
N ILE A 102 4.46 4.70 7.64
CA ILE A 102 5.65 4.91 6.82
C ILE A 102 6.66 3.84 7.15
N LEU A 103 7.07 3.07 6.14
CA LEU A 103 8.00 1.96 6.27
C LEU A 103 9.27 2.29 5.49
N THR A 104 10.40 2.22 6.18
CA THR A 104 11.73 2.44 5.60
C THR A 104 12.64 1.28 5.96
N GLY A 105 13.84 1.24 5.39
CA GLY A 105 14.87 0.29 5.78
C GLY A 105 15.28 0.35 7.26
N PHE A 106 15.02 1.48 7.91
CA PHE A 106 15.49 1.83 9.25
C PHE A 106 14.41 1.72 10.34
N GLY A 107 13.18 1.35 9.95
CA GLY A 107 12.04 1.20 10.86
C GLY A 107 10.77 1.74 10.25
N GLY A 108 9.76 1.95 11.08
CA GLY A 108 8.54 2.62 10.65
C GLY A 108 7.88 3.46 11.72
N GLU A 109 6.97 4.30 11.25
CA GLU A 109 6.21 5.22 12.08
C GLU A 109 4.75 5.28 11.64
N LYS A 110 3.87 5.48 12.62
CA LYS A 110 2.48 5.87 12.43
C LYS A 110 2.39 7.39 12.37
N ARG A 111 1.56 7.91 11.49
CA ARG A 111 1.20 9.33 11.41
C ARG A 111 -0.30 9.54 11.45
N THR A 112 -0.71 10.70 11.95
CA THR A 112 -2.10 11.18 11.91
C THR A 112 -2.18 12.48 11.09
N PRO A 113 -3.38 12.88 10.62
CA PRO A 113 -3.60 14.18 9.99
C PRO A 113 -3.12 15.39 10.81
N THR A 114 -3.15 15.28 12.14
CA THR A 114 -2.71 16.34 13.05
C THR A 114 -1.18 16.50 13.11
N GLY A 115 -0.43 15.63 12.43
CA GLY A 115 1.03 15.66 12.39
C GLY A 115 1.70 14.90 13.54
N GLU A 116 0.95 14.14 14.34
CA GLU A 116 1.53 13.26 15.36
C GLU A 116 2.33 12.14 14.68
N ARG A 117 3.48 11.77 15.27
CA ARG A 117 4.38 10.73 14.76
C ARG A 117 4.76 9.80 15.89
N THR A 118 4.48 8.52 15.73
CA THR A 118 4.78 7.50 16.75
C THR A 118 5.52 6.34 16.11
N PRO A 119 6.65 5.87 16.66
CA PRO A 119 7.31 4.66 16.17
C PRO A 119 6.36 3.45 16.20
N VAL A 120 6.42 2.61 15.17
CA VAL A 120 5.68 1.34 15.11
C VAL A 120 6.62 0.17 14.87
N ARG A 121 6.17 -1.02 15.26
CA ARG A 121 6.94 -2.23 15.05
C ARG A 121 6.88 -2.64 13.59
N VAL A 122 8.05 -2.69 12.95
CA VAL A 122 8.24 -3.18 11.58
C VAL A 122 9.25 -4.33 11.60
N TRP A 123 9.02 -5.36 10.79
CA TRP A 123 9.95 -6.49 10.66
C TRP A 123 9.92 -7.07 9.25
N ARG A 124 10.93 -7.90 8.95
CA ARG A 124 11.03 -8.65 7.70
C ARG A 124 10.50 -10.08 7.90
N GLU A 125 9.65 -10.54 6.98
CA GLU A 125 9.11 -11.90 6.96
C GLU A 125 9.25 -12.48 5.55
N GLY A 126 10.39 -13.12 5.28
CA GLY A 126 10.75 -13.57 3.93
C GLY A 126 10.80 -12.38 2.97
N GLU A 127 9.93 -12.38 1.96
CA GLU A 127 9.81 -11.30 0.99
C GLU A 127 8.91 -10.13 1.44
N TRP A 128 8.34 -10.18 2.64
CA TRP A 128 7.40 -9.16 3.13
C TRP A 128 8.02 -8.21 4.17
N VAL A 129 7.76 -6.91 4.04
CA VAL A 129 7.98 -5.92 5.09
C VAL A 129 6.65 -5.76 5.81
N ALA A 130 6.62 -6.18 7.08
CA ALA A 130 5.41 -6.23 7.87
C ALA A 130 5.39 -5.13 8.92
N VAL A 131 4.22 -4.54 9.16
CA VAL A 131 3.99 -3.52 10.20
C VAL A 131 2.79 -3.91 11.07
N ASP A 132 2.98 -3.84 12.38
CA ASP A 132 1.88 -3.90 13.34
C ASP A 132 1.21 -2.54 13.39
N THR A 133 -0.05 -2.48 12.96
CA THR A 133 -0.79 -1.22 12.86
C THR A 133 -1.28 -0.73 14.23
N GLY A 134 -1.38 -1.63 15.21
CA GLY A 134 -1.97 -1.35 16.52
C GLY A 134 -3.49 -1.17 16.53
N ILE A 135 -4.17 -1.27 15.37
CA ILE A 135 -5.63 -1.17 15.25
C ILE A 135 -6.24 -2.54 14.95
N PRO A 136 -7.51 -2.81 15.32
CA PRO A 136 -8.16 -4.06 14.97
C PRO A 136 -8.40 -4.17 13.45
N PRO A 137 -8.58 -5.37 12.89
CA PRO A 137 -9.07 -5.51 11.52
C PRO A 137 -10.44 -4.83 11.33
N GLY A 138 -10.64 -4.19 10.19
CA GLY A 138 -11.89 -3.52 9.84
C GLY A 138 -12.07 -3.33 8.33
N PRO A 139 -13.25 -2.86 7.90
CA PRO A 139 -13.57 -2.61 6.50
C PRO A 139 -12.92 -1.31 5.99
N TYR A 140 -11.59 -1.25 6.01
CA TYR A 140 -10.82 -0.05 5.69
C TYR A 140 -10.58 0.12 4.19
N GLY A 141 -10.42 1.37 3.76
CA GLY A 141 -9.79 1.73 2.50
C GLY A 141 -8.28 1.83 2.64
N TYR A 142 -7.55 1.33 1.66
CA TYR A 142 -6.09 1.31 1.66
C TYR A 142 -5.56 2.10 0.47
N TYR A 143 -4.71 3.06 0.77
CA TYR A 143 -3.89 3.78 -0.19
C TYR A 143 -2.44 3.33 0.03
N GLY A 144 -1.69 3.19 -1.06
CA GLY A 144 -0.27 2.85 -0.99
C GLY A 144 0.51 3.65 -2.02
N ALA A 145 1.71 4.07 -1.65
CA ALA A 145 2.66 4.68 -2.57
C ALA A 145 4.08 4.33 -2.14
N VAL A 146 4.99 4.27 -3.12
CA VAL A 146 6.40 3.98 -2.88
C VAL A 146 7.25 5.04 -3.55
N GLY A 147 8.25 5.53 -2.83
CA GLY A 147 9.26 6.42 -3.37
C GLY A 147 10.63 6.10 -2.82
N LEU A 148 11.58 6.98 -3.08
CA LEU A 148 12.97 6.79 -2.69
C LEU A 148 13.21 7.38 -1.31
N PHE A 149 13.98 6.67 -0.50
CA PHE A 149 14.29 7.09 0.86
C PHE A 149 15.15 8.36 0.88
N ASP A 150 14.71 9.34 1.68
CA ASP A 150 15.47 10.51 2.07
C ASP A 150 15.13 10.88 3.52
N PRO A 151 16.03 10.71 4.50
CA PRO A 151 15.73 10.95 5.91
C PRO A 151 15.44 12.42 6.24
N PHE A 152 15.78 13.36 5.35
CA PHE A 152 15.62 14.79 5.56
C PHE A 152 14.37 15.36 4.87
N ALA A 153 13.74 14.59 3.99
CA ALA A 153 12.56 15.02 3.27
C ALA A 153 11.26 14.76 4.06
N PRO A 154 10.21 15.55 3.83
CA PRO A 154 8.87 15.19 4.29
C PRO A 154 8.51 13.77 3.86
N TRP A 155 7.85 13.02 4.76
CA TRP A 155 7.44 11.63 4.51
C TRP A 155 8.58 10.65 4.22
N TYR A 156 9.83 11.06 4.39
CA TYR A 156 11.02 10.31 3.98
C TYR A 156 11.09 10.01 2.48
N LEU A 157 10.44 10.84 1.67
CA LEU A 157 10.33 10.68 0.23
C LEU A 157 11.20 11.71 -0.49
N ARG A 158 12.16 11.22 -1.26
CA ARG A 158 13.07 12.03 -2.06
C ARG A 158 12.26 12.93 -3.01
N PRO A 159 12.56 14.23 -3.08
CA PRO A 159 11.78 15.16 -3.90
C PRO A 159 11.95 14.92 -5.40
N THR A 160 11.04 15.51 -6.17
CA THR A 160 11.01 15.51 -7.63
C THR A 160 11.46 16.86 -8.21
N SER A 161 12.07 16.82 -9.41
CA SER A 161 12.33 18.00 -10.25
C SER A 161 12.19 17.61 -11.73
N PRO A 162 11.79 18.53 -12.63
CA PRO A 162 11.69 18.26 -14.07
C PRO A 162 12.99 17.71 -14.70
N GLU A 163 14.11 18.30 -14.31
CA GLU A 163 15.44 17.96 -14.81
C GLU A 163 15.96 16.66 -14.19
N GLY A 164 15.52 16.37 -12.96
CA GLY A 164 16.11 15.35 -12.09
C GLY A 164 17.52 15.73 -11.66
N GLY A 165 18.16 14.88 -10.87
CA GLY A 165 19.50 15.16 -10.36
C GLY A 165 20.28 13.91 -9.97
N PRO A 166 21.52 14.09 -9.47
CA PRO A 166 22.24 13.00 -8.83
C PRO A 166 21.47 12.43 -7.63
N TRP A 167 20.74 13.28 -6.90
CA TRP A 167 20.03 12.95 -5.66
C TRP A 167 18.54 13.31 -5.69
N THR A 168 17.97 13.57 -6.87
CA THR A 168 16.59 14.03 -7.01
C THR A 168 15.92 13.24 -8.11
N LEU A 169 14.66 12.84 -7.89
CA LEU A 169 13.86 12.16 -8.91
C LEU A 169 13.59 13.12 -10.07
N GLY A 170 13.77 12.64 -11.29
CA GLY A 170 13.29 13.34 -12.48
C GLY A 170 11.81 13.06 -12.67
N ALA A 171 10.93 14.07 -12.68
CA ALA A 171 9.49 13.88 -12.94
C ALA A 171 8.85 15.17 -13.47
N PRO A 172 7.72 15.10 -14.19
CA PRO A 172 7.00 16.29 -14.64
C PRO A 172 6.68 17.28 -13.50
N PRO A 173 6.54 18.59 -13.78
CA PRO A 173 6.16 19.58 -12.77
C PRO A 173 4.86 19.21 -12.05
N GLY A 174 4.85 19.28 -10.72
CA GLY A 174 3.67 18.97 -9.89
C GLY A 174 3.48 17.48 -9.58
N SER A 175 4.33 16.60 -10.12
CA SER A 175 4.30 15.18 -9.84
C SER A 175 4.68 14.85 -8.38
N PRO A 176 3.94 13.95 -7.69
CA PRO A 176 4.21 13.62 -6.29
C PRO A 176 5.55 12.88 -6.12
N PRO A 177 6.18 12.90 -4.93
CA PRO A 177 7.50 12.31 -4.70
C PRO A 177 7.49 10.77 -4.54
N VAL A 178 6.66 10.09 -5.35
CA VAL A 178 6.46 8.64 -5.35
C VAL A 178 6.50 8.15 -6.79
N VAL A 179 7.27 7.10 -7.02
CA VAL A 179 7.49 6.52 -8.35
C VAL A 179 6.46 5.44 -8.67
N ASP A 180 5.78 4.94 -7.64
CA ASP A 180 4.76 3.92 -7.74
C ASP A 180 3.58 4.18 -6.79
N LEU A 181 2.36 3.78 -7.19
CA LEU A 181 1.11 3.88 -6.46
C LEU A 181 0.40 2.52 -6.50
N LEU A 182 -0.11 2.09 -5.34
CA LEU A 182 -0.91 0.87 -5.25
C LEU A 182 -2.16 0.96 -6.13
N ALA A 183 -2.25 0.10 -7.14
CA ALA A 183 -3.36 0.00 -8.08
C ALA A 183 -3.45 -1.42 -8.66
N GLU A 184 -4.61 -2.09 -8.55
CA GLU A 184 -4.78 -3.44 -9.14
C GLU A 184 -4.66 -3.48 -10.67
N ALA A 185 -4.76 -2.32 -11.35
CA ALA A 185 -4.66 -2.19 -12.79
C ALA A 185 -3.72 -1.04 -13.18
N PRO A 186 -2.81 -1.22 -14.18
CA PRO A 186 -1.87 -0.18 -14.58
C PRO A 186 -2.54 1.14 -15.01
N LEU A 187 -3.72 1.06 -15.63
CA LEU A 187 -4.46 2.25 -16.05
C LEU A 187 -4.99 3.09 -14.88
N ASP A 188 -5.25 2.47 -13.73
CA ASP A 188 -5.70 3.19 -12.54
C ASP A 188 -4.56 4.02 -11.93
N GLN A 189 -3.35 3.48 -11.92
CA GLN A 189 -2.12 4.18 -11.50
C GLN A 189 -1.85 5.40 -12.41
N VAL A 190 -1.87 5.20 -13.73
CA VAL A 190 -1.71 6.30 -14.72
C VAL A 190 -2.77 7.37 -14.52
N LYS A 191 -4.02 6.98 -14.31
CA LYS A 191 -5.11 7.92 -14.06
C LYS A 191 -4.90 8.68 -12.75
N ALA A 192 -4.46 8.01 -11.68
CA ALA A 192 -4.18 8.66 -10.41
C ALA A 192 -3.11 9.73 -10.54
N TYR A 193 -2.03 9.46 -11.28
CA TYR A 193 -1.01 10.48 -11.57
C TYR A 193 -1.53 11.63 -12.44
N GLN A 194 -2.41 11.37 -13.40
CA GLN A 194 -2.97 12.41 -14.27
C GLN A 194 -3.96 13.32 -13.55
N THR A 195 -4.78 12.77 -12.66
CA THR A 195 -5.81 13.53 -11.95
C THR A 195 -5.36 14.03 -10.58
N GLY A 196 -4.25 13.51 -10.05
CA GLY A 196 -3.84 13.70 -8.67
C GLY A 196 -4.78 13.04 -7.65
N ILE A 197 -5.55 12.03 -8.07
CA ILE A 197 -6.56 11.37 -7.22
C ILE A 197 -6.26 9.88 -7.18
N LEU A 198 -5.78 9.39 -6.05
CA LEU A 198 -5.60 7.95 -5.81
C LEU A 198 -6.88 7.39 -5.20
N LYS A 199 -7.46 6.35 -5.80
CA LYS A 199 -8.63 5.67 -5.23
C LYS A 199 -8.18 4.61 -4.21
N PRO A 200 -8.90 4.45 -3.09
CA PRO A 200 -8.60 3.41 -2.12
C PRO A 200 -8.95 2.03 -2.67
N LEU A 201 -8.10 1.05 -2.38
CA LEU A 201 -8.46 -0.35 -2.49
C LEU A 201 -9.21 -0.78 -1.23
N ARG A 202 -10.34 -1.46 -1.39
CA ARG A 202 -11.11 -2.03 -0.28
C ARG A 202 -11.18 -3.53 -0.42
N PRO A 203 -10.95 -4.30 0.66
CA PRO A 203 -11.14 -5.74 0.63
C PRO A 203 -12.56 -6.04 0.15
N LYS A 204 -12.66 -6.77 -0.96
CA LYS A 204 -13.94 -7.34 -1.39
C LYS A 204 -14.28 -8.39 -0.34
N GLY A 205 -15.11 -8.02 0.63
CA GLY A 205 -15.48 -8.95 1.71
C GLY A 205 -15.95 -10.27 1.12
N PHE A 206 -15.75 -11.37 1.86
CA PHE A 206 -16.52 -12.60 1.66
C PHE A 206 -17.99 -12.31 2.05
N ALA A 207 -18.66 -11.44 1.31
CA ALA A 207 -20.10 -11.38 1.34
C ALA A 207 -20.56 -12.71 0.74
N LEU A 208 -20.97 -13.65 1.60
CA LEU A 208 -21.84 -14.74 1.18
C LEU A 208 -23.00 -14.07 0.45
N LYS A 209 -22.97 -14.11 -0.88
CA LYS A 209 -24.06 -13.56 -1.69
C LYS A 209 -25.35 -14.19 -1.19
N ARG A 210 -26.45 -13.43 -1.15
CA ARG A 210 -27.76 -13.97 -0.74
C ARG A 210 -28.11 -15.22 -1.55
N GLU A 211 -27.65 -15.31 -2.80
CA GLU A 211 -27.75 -16.51 -3.64
C GLU A 211 -27.04 -17.74 -3.03
N SER A 212 -25.85 -17.59 -2.45
CA SER A 212 -25.10 -18.68 -1.80
C SER A 212 -25.78 -19.13 -0.51
N LEU A 213 -26.37 -18.22 0.26
CA LEU A 213 -27.18 -18.55 1.44
C LEU A 213 -28.48 -19.27 1.05
N LEU A 214 -29.14 -18.83 -0.01
CA LEU A 214 -30.32 -19.50 -0.58
C LEU A 214 -29.96 -20.89 -1.11
N ALA A 215 -28.84 -21.04 -1.82
CA ALA A 215 -28.37 -22.34 -2.31
C ALA A 215 -28.04 -23.29 -1.16
N PHE A 216 -27.44 -22.79 -0.07
CA PHE A 216 -27.17 -23.58 1.13
C PHE A 216 -28.45 -23.99 1.85
N ALA A 217 -29.43 -23.08 1.97
CA ALA A 217 -30.73 -23.37 2.56
C ALA A 217 -31.54 -24.39 1.72
N LEU A 218 -31.53 -24.24 0.39
CA LEU A 218 -32.18 -25.18 -0.54
C LEU A 218 -31.50 -26.55 -0.52
N GLY A 219 -30.16 -26.58 -0.49
CA GLY A 219 -29.40 -27.82 -0.34
C GLY A 219 -29.70 -28.54 0.98
N GLY A 220 -29.75 -27.80 2.09
CA GLY A 220 -30.13 -28.33 3.40
C GLY A 220 -31.57 -28.86 3.44
N ALA A 221 -32.51 -28.13 2.84
CA ALA A 221 -33.90 -28.56 2.73
C ALA A 221 -34.05 -29.85 1.89
N SER A 222 -33.27 -29.97 0.81
CA SER A 222 -33.25 -31.16 -0.05
C SER A 222 -32.74 -32.40 0.68
N LEU A 223 -31.68 -32.25 1.49
CA LEU A 223 -31.12 -33.30 2.33
C LEU A 223 -32.09 -33.75 3.43
N LEU A 224 -32.78 -32.80 4.08
CA LEU A 224 -33.81 -33.10 5.07
C LEU A 224 -35.00 -33.85 4.46
N LEU A 225 -35.46 -33.44 3.27
CA LEU A 225 -36.50 -34.13 2.52
C LEU A 225 -36.08 -35.55 2.13
N ALA A 226 -34.84 -35.73 1.67
CA ALA A 226 -34.32 -37.06 1.34
C ALA A 226 -34.28 -38.00 2.55
N PHE A 227 -33.99 -37.48 3.75
CA PHE A 227 -34.04 -38.26 4.99
C PHE A 227 -35.45 -38.56 5.47
N LEU A 228 -36.39 -37.62 5.32
CA LEU A 228 -37.79 -37.78 5.74
C LEU A 228 -38.61 -38.69 4.81
N LEU A 229 -38.29 -38.71 3.51
CA LEU A 229 -38.91 -39.57 2.51
C LEU A 229 -38.35 -41.00 2.52
N ARG A 230 -37.20 -41.22 3.18
CA ARG A 230 -36.64 -42.54 3.44
C ARG A 230 -37.34 -43.15 4.66
N LYS A 231 -38.64 -43.46 4.53
CA LYS A 231 -39.31 -44.38 5.45
C LYS A 231 -38.82 -45.82 5.18
N PRO A 232 -38.72 -46.67 6.23
CA PRO A 232 -38.22 -48.04 6.12
C PRO A 232 -39.07 -48.93 5.21
#